data_AF-W6YPL4-F1
#
_entry.id   AF-W6YPL4-F1
#
_cell.length_a   1.000
_cell.length_b   1.000
_cell.length_c   1.000
_cell.angle_alpha   90.00
_cell.angle_beta   90.00
_cell.angle_gamma   90.00
#
_symmetry.space_group_name_H-M   'P 1'
#
loop_
_entity.id
_entity.type
_entity.pdbx_description
1 polymer ?
#
loop_
_entity_poly.entity_id
_entity_poly.type
_entity_poly.pdbx_seq_one_letter_code
_entity_poly.pdbx_strand_id
1 'polypeptide(L)'
;PNLDGYYRFDVRIGKDSTHTGTLRKGRMFKRMYSALKTCGIAHRDPSIPGFCSDDRPECPDHCRIEQIVYSKDGEWASDSHIALRVKFSYFDIKHHPKIQDLGFRIVARIFELMTMQGNNCLFHNFPWSRRTLLCSVADKVELAFPINGGLIQGVLNVELIWSKKTGKNTFKCLGNTEGDVDAMMWTDFRDPLSDAMAWPAKQILPFVFCAEDNCFKQDLKIGEPWHEGKGCKTLDWPVGCDPDLTGPSNPKLNCPPPRRQ
;
A
#
# COMPACT_ATOMS: atom_id res chain seq x y z
N PRO A 1 9.60 21.05 5.74
CA PRO A 1 10.01 21.46 4.36
C PRO A 1 9.12 22.56 3.78
N ASN A 2 9.67 23.38 2.86
CA ASN A 2 8.83 24.11 1.91
C ASN A 2 8.44 23.14 0.78
N LEU A 3 7.15 22.84 0.63
CA LEU A 3 6.61 21.94 -0.39
C LEU A 3 5.96 22.69 -1.55
N ASP A 4 6.10 24.02 -1.61
CA ASP A 4 5.59 24.82 -2.70
C ASP A 4 6.18 24.36 -4.03
N GLY A 5 5.31 24.04 -4.99
CA GLY A 5 5.72 23.53 -6.30
C GLY A 5 6.16 22.05 -6.32
N TYR A 6 6.01 21.33 -5.21
CA TYR A 6 6.18 19.87 -5.15
C TYR A 6 4.83 19.16 -5.08
N TYR A 7 4.81 17.87 -5.38
CA TYR A 7 3.66 16.98 -5.27
C TYR A 7 3.98 15.87 -4.27
N ARG A 8 3.32 15.89 -3.13
CA ARG A 8 3.46 14.87 -2.09
C ARG A 8 2.63 13.64 -2.43
N PHE A 9 3.29 12.50 -2.48
CA PHE A 9 2.67 11.18 -2.72
C PHE A 9 2.86 10.31 -1.49
N ASP A 10 1.79 10.07 -0.74
CA ASP A 10 1.85 9.26 0.47
C ASP A 10 1.71 7.78 0.14
N VAL A 11 2.58 6.97 0.75
CA VAL A 11 2.46 5.52 0.83
C VAL A 11 2.43 5.12 2.30
N ARG A 12 1.24 4.76 2.78
CA ARG A 12 1.02 4.38 4.17
C ARG A 12 0.99 2.87 4.28
N ILE A 13 1.78 2.32 5.20
CA ILE A 13 1.88 0.89 5.43
C ILE A 13 1.37 0.60 6.83
N GLY A 14 0.37 -0.27 6.96
CA GLY A 14 -0.16 -0.68 8.26
C GLY A 14 0.91 -1.34 9.11
N LYS A 15 0.92 -1.04 10.41
CA LYS A 15 1.85 -1.67 11.36
C LYS A 15 1.44 -3.08 11.73
N ASP A 16 0.15 -3.38 11.63
CA ASP A 16 -0.40 -4.70 11.94
C ASP A 16 -0.09 -5.70 10.83
N SER A 17 -0.10 -6.97 11.22
CA SER A 17 0.33 -8.06 10.36
C SER A 17 -0.81 -8.98 9.98
N THR A 18 -0.84 -9.37 8.72
CA THR A 18 -1.72 -10.41 8.18
C THR A 18 -0.89 -11.52 7.55
N HIS A 19 -1.34 -12.77 7.70
CA HIS A 19 -0.65 -13.91 7.13
C HIS A 19 -0.98 -14.03 5.64
N THR A 20 0.00 -14.46 4.83
CA THR A 20 -0.20 -14.71 3.39
C THR A 20 0.16 -16.12 2.98
N GLY A 21 0.61 -16.94 3.93
CA GLY A 21 0.99 -18.33 3.71
C GLY A 21 2.01 -18.44 2.59
N THR A 22 1.73 -19.32 1.64
CA THR A 22 2.59 -19.54 0.47
C THR A 22 2.44 -18.50 -0.64
N LEU A 23 1.55 -17.50 -0.48
CA LEU A 23 1.41 -16.42 -1.44
C LEU A 23 2.58 -15.44 -1.28
N ARG A 24 3.52 -15.50 -2.22
CA ARG A 24 4.79 -14.75 -2.18
C ARG A 24 5.29 -14.37 -3.58
N LYS A 25 6.19 -13.39 -3.64
CA LYS A 25 6.89 -12.93 -4.85
C LYS A 25 5.91 -12.60 -5.99
N GLY A 26 6.25 -12.91 -7.23
CA GLY A 26 5.38 -12.68 -8.37
C GLY A 26 3.98 -13.32 -8.28
N ARG A 27 3.78 -14.38 -7.47
CA ARG A 27 2.42 -14.91 -7.21
C ARG A 27 1.59 -13.93 -6.38
N MET A 28 2.20 -13.29 -5.37
CA MET A 28 1.58 -12.21 -4.60
C MET A 28 1.21 -11.05 -5.53
N PHE A 29 2.17 -10.54 -6.31
CA PHE A 29 1.92 -9.46 -7.26
C PHE A 29 0.74 -9.78 -8.19
N LYS A 30 0.80 -10.92 -8.89
CA LYS A 30 -0.21 -11.29 -9.90
C LYS A 30 -1.59 -11.42 -9.28
N ARG A 31 -1.71 -12.04 -8.11
CA ARG A 31 -3.01 -12.25 -7.44
C ARG A 31 -3.57 -10.94 -6.89
N MET A 32 -2.74 -10.12 -6.24
CA MET A 32 -3.14 -8.80 -5.74
C MET A 32 -3.59 -7.88 -6.88
N TYR A 33 -2.75 -7.70 -7.90
CA TYR A 33 -3.04 -6.85 -9.04
C TYR A 33 -4.29 -7.32 -9.81
N SER A 34 -4.48 -8.64 -9.98
CA SER A 34 -5.70 -9.16 -10.60
C SER A 34 -6.92 -8.88 -9.73
N ALA A 35 -6.83 -9.08 -8.42
CA ALA A 35 -7.92 -8.81 -7.49
C ALA A 35 -8.30 -7.32 -7.48
N LEU A 36 -7.33 -6.39 -7.43
CA LEU A 36 -7.58 -4.94 -7.46
C LEU A 36 -8.34 -4.49 -8.71
N LYS A 37 -8.08 -5.11 -9.87
CA LYS A 37 -8.78 -4.80 -11.12
C LYS A 37 -10.22 -5.29 -11.16
N THR A 38 -10.57 -6.28 -10.36
CA THR A 38 -11.90 -6.88 -10.35
C THR A 38 -12.68 -6.55 -9.07
N CYS A 39 -12.04 -5.92 -8.08
CA CYS A 39 -12.66 -5.72 -6.79
C CYS A 39 -13.61 -4.55 -6.76
N GLY A 40 -14.71 -4.80 -6.08
CA GLY A 40 -15.62 -3.78 -5.63
C GLY A 40 -15.04 -2.89 -4.51
N ILE A 41 -15.50 -1.65 -4.42
CA ILE A 41 -15.19 -0.76 -3.30
C ILE A 41 -16.22 -1.01 -2.19
N ALA A 42 -15.74 -1.31 -0.98
CA ALA A 42 -16.56 -1.64 0.17
C ALA A 42 -17.22 -0.43 0.85
N HIS A 43 -16.91 0.79 0.41
CA HIS A 43 -17.56 2.01 0.91
C HIS A 43 -18.95 2.11 0.28
N ARG A 44 -19.99 2.34 1.09
CA ARG A 44 -21.39 2.33 0.66
C ARG A 44 -21.94 3.69 0.24
N ASP A 45 -21.07 4.63 -0.12
CA ASP A 45 -21.48 5.98 -0.51
C ASP A 45 -21.55 6.04 -2.05
N PRO A 46 -22.75 6.24 -2.64
CA PRO A 46 -22.92 6.32 -4.08
C PRO A 46 -22.14 7.44 -4.76
N SER A 47 -21.72 8.47 -4.01
CA SER A 47 -20.90 9.56 -4.54
C SER A 47 -19.44 9.15 -4.81
N ILE A 48 -18.99 8.00 -4.31
CA ILE A 48 -17.64 7.48 -4.53
C ILE A 48 -17.62 6.64 -5.82
N PRO A 49 -16.85 7.04 -6.86
CA PRO A 49 -16.69 6.25 -8.07
C PRO A 49 -16.18 4.83 -7.76
N GLY A 50 -16.88 3.81 -8.28
CA GLY A 50 -16.55 2.39 -8.04
C GLY A 50 -17.22 1.76 -6.81
N PHE A 51 -18.11 2.49 -6.13
CA PHE A 51 -19.00 2.00 -5.08
C PHE A 51 -19.71 0.69 -5.46
N CYS A 52 -19.72 -0.27 -4.53
CA CYS A 52 -20.62 -1.42 -4.58
C CYS A 52 -21.93 -1.11 -3.88
N SER A 53 -23.02 -1.20 -4.63
CA SER A 53 -24.37 -1.14 -4.10
C SER A 53 -24.88 -2.54 -3.75
N ASP A 54 -25.77 -2.65 -2.76
CA ASP A 54 -26.31 -3.94 -2.29
C ASP A 54 -27.10 -4.69 -3.41
N ASP A 55 -27.47 -4.00 -4.48
CA ASP A 55 -28.17 -4.48 -5.68
C ASP A 55 -27.26 -5.02 -6.80
N ARG A 56 -25.92 -5.04 -6.60
CA ARG A 56 -24.94 -5.57 -7.57
C ARG A 56 -24.23 -6.84 -7.06
N PRO A 57 -24.76 -8.04 -7.34
CA PRO A 57 -24.14 -9.30 -6.91
C PRO A 57 -22.73 -9.55 -7.50
N GLU A 58 -22.38 -8.87 -8.59
CA GLU A 58 -21.05 -8.89 -9.21
C GLU A 58 -19.98 -8.04 -8.48
N CYS A 59 -20.37 -7.27 -7.46
CA CYS A 59 -19.50 -6.36 -6.72
C CYS A 59 -19.29 -6.85 -5.28
N PRO A 60 -18.48 -7.90 -5.06
CA PRO A 60 -18.30 -8.44 -3.72
C PRO A 60 -17.56 -7.42 -2.84
N ASP A 61 -18.04 -7.25 -1.59
CA ASP A 61 -17.44 -6.39 -0.55
C ASP A 61 -15.95 -6.65 -0.31
N HIS A 62 -15.47 -7.84 -0.69
CA HIS A 62 -14.08 -8.22 -0.73
C HIS A 62 -13.80 -9.24 -1.84
N CYS A 63 -12.58 -9.20 -2.37
CA CYS A 63 -12.09 -10.21 -3.32
C CYS A 63 -11.32 -11.29 -2.60
N ARG A 64 -11.71 -12.55 -2.82
CA ARG A 64 -10.99 -13.68 -2.23
C ARG A 64 -9.81 -14.09 -3.11
N ILE A 65 -8.62 -14.06 -2.53
CA ILE A 65 -7.44 -14.72 -3.07
C ILE A 65 -7.38 -16.12 -2.44
N GLU A 66 -7.93 -17.08 -3.18
CA GLU A 66 -8.14 -18.46 -2.73
C GLU A 66 -6.90 -19.35 -2.82
N GLN A 67 -7.01 -20.54 -2.23
CA GLN A 67 -6.06 -21.67 -2.35
C GLN A 67 -4.65 -21.31 -1.87
N ILE A 68 -4.61 -20.75 -0.67
CA ILE A 68 -3.37 -20.42 -0.02
C ILE A 68 -3.04 -21.53 0.97
N VAL A 69 -1.85 -22.11 0.81
CA VAL A 69 -1.33 -23.07 1.79
C VAL A 69 -0.82 -22.33 3.02
N TYR A 70 -1.17 -22.83 4.20
CA TYR A 70 -0.75 -22.33 5.51
C TYR A 70 -0.51 -23.49 6.49
N SER A 71 -0.02 -23.15 7.68
CA SER A 71 0.10 -24.09 8.79
C SER A 71 -1.12 -24.02 9.71
N LYS A 72 -1.88 -25.12 9.77
CA LYS A 72 -2.97 -25.33 10.71
C LYS A 72 -2.49 -26.27 11.80
N ASP A 73 -2.19 -25.74 12.98
CA ASP A 73 -1.70 -26.53 14.12
C ASP A 73 -0.45 -27.38 13.80
N GLY A 74 0.42 -26.87 12.92
CA GLY A 74 1.61 -27.59 12.44
C GLY A 74 1.41 -28.38 11.15
N GLU A 75 0.16 -28.64 10.76
CA GLU A 75 -0.20 -29.46 9.61
C GLU A 75 -0.45 -28.64 8.34
N TRP A 76 -0.30 -29.31 7.19
CA TRP A 76 -0.55 -28.72 5.88
C TRP A 76 -2.04 -28.49 5.66
N ALA A 77 -2.43 -27.25 5.37
CA ALA A 77 -3.81 -26.91 5.02
C ALA A 77 -3.86 -25.90 3.87
N SER A 78 -4.90 -25.96 3.05
CA SER A 78 -5.08 -25.11 1.85
C SER A 78 -6.49 -24.53 1.70
N ASP A 79 -7.33 -24.67 2.72
CA ASP A 79 -8.70 -24.17 2.78
C ASP A 79 -8.80 -22.69 3.19
N SER A 80 -7.66 -21.99 3.15
CA SER A 80 -7.54 -20.58 3.52
C SER A 80 -7.61 -19.64 2.32
N HIS A 81 -7.96 -18.40 2.61
CA HIS A 81 -7.97 -17.31 1.65
C HIS A 81 -7.58 -16.00 2.33
N ILE A 82 -7.11 -15.06 1.51
CA ILE A 82 -7.00 -13.65 1.87
C ILE A 82 -8.22 -12.94 1.26
N ALA A 83 -8.99 -12.24 2.08
CA ALA A 83 -9.99 -11.29 1.60
C ALA A 83 -9.32 -9.92 1.42
N LEU A 84 -9.21 -9.46 0.18
CA LEU A 84 -8.82 -8.10 -0.17
C LEU A 84 -10.06 -7.21 -0.11
N ARG A 85 -10.08 -6.26 0.80
CA ARG A 85 -11.12 -5.25 0.93
C ARG A 85 -10.58 -3.91 0.44
N VAL A 86 -11.16 -3.37 -0.62
CA VAL A 86 -10.85 -2.02 -1.09
C VAL A 86 -11.76 -1.06 -0.33
N LYS A 87 -11.21 -0.35 0.66
CA LYS A 87 -11.99 0.60 1.48
C LYS A 87 -12.34 1.85 0.70
N PHE A 88 -11.41 2.31 -0.13
CA PHE A 88 -11.59 3.48 -0.97
C PHE A 88 -10.72 3.33 -2.22
N SER A 89 -11.23 3.74 -3.38
CA SER A 89 -10.47 3.75 -4.63
C SER A 89 -11.02 4.86 -5.53
N TYR A 90 -10.31 5.98 -5.56
CA TYR A 90 -10.62 7.10 -6.43
C TYR A 90 -9.37 7.48 -7.19
N PHE A 91 -9.52 7.73 -8.49
CA PHE A 91 -8.46 8.22 -9.35
C PHE A 91 -9.07 9.15 -10.37
N ASP A 92 -8.44 10.29 -10.61
CA ASP A 92 -8.84 11.23 -11.66
C ASP A 92 -8.44 10.72 -13.05
N ILE A 93 -9.07 9.61 -13.46
CA ILE A 93 -8.80 8.95 -14.74
C ILE A 93 -9.26 9.78 -15.94
N LYS A 94 -10.07 10.81 -15.72
CA LYS A 94 -10.52 11.71 -16.78
C LYS A 94 -9.36 12.55 -17.28
N HIS A 95 -8.54 13.07 -16.37
CA HIS A 95 -7.35 13.86 -16.73
C HIS A 95 -6.09 13.00 -16.79
N HIS A 96 -6.04 11.88 -16.04
CA HIS A 96 -4.88 11.01 -15.93
C HIS A 96 -5.24 9.53 -16.17
N PRO A 97 -5.54 9.11 -17.42
CA PRO A 97 -6.12 7.77 -17.70
C PRO A 97 -5.28 6.57 -17.23
N LYS A 98 -3.97 6.74 -17.05
CA LYS A 98 -3.04 5.67 -16.66
C LYS A 98 -2.90 5.51 -15.15
N ILE A 99 -3.38 6.46 -14.36
CA ILE A 99 -3.00 6.54 -12.94
C ILE A 99 -3.59 5.42 -12.08
N GLN A 100 -4.80 4.95 -12.42
CA GLN A 100 -5.43 3.85 -11.68
C GLN A 100 -4.66 2.54 -11.84
N ASP A 101 -4.31 2.17 -13.08
CA ASP A 101 -3.51 0.95 -13.32
C ASP A 101 -2.15 1.03 -12.62
N LEU A 102 -1.53 2.20 -12.64
CA LEU A 102 -0.26 2.45 -11.96
C LEU A 102 -0.41 2.33 -10.43
N GLY A 103 -1.46 2.90 -9.83
CA GLY A 103 -1.77 2.76 -8.41
C GLY A 103 -1.96 1.29 -8.01
N PHE A 104 -2.68 0.51 -8.83
CA PHE A 104 -2.84 -0.94 -8.59
C PHE A 104 -1.52 -1.69 -8.67
N ARG A 105 -0.63 -1.35 -9.61
CA ARG A 105 0.71 -1.94 -9.70
C ARG A 105 1.58 -1.59 -8.50
N ILE A 106 1.55 -0.34 -8.05
CA ILE A 106 2.30 0.12 -6.87
C ILE A 106 1.86 -0.70 -5.64
N VAL A 107 0.57 -0.75 -5.32
CA VAL A 107 0.06 -1.54 -4.18
C VAL A 107 0.43 -3.02 -4.31
N ALA A 108 0.25 -3.62 -5.49
CA ALA A 108 0.61 -5.01 -5.70
C ALA A 108 2.12 -5.28 -5.53
N ARG A 109 2.96 -4.33 -5.94
CA ARG A 109 4.42 -4.40 -5.80
C ARG A 109 4.86 -4.22 -4.34
N ILE A 110 4.21 -3.36 -3.57
CA ILE A 110 4.45 -3.20 -2.13
C ILE A 110 4.24 -4.54 -1.41
N PHE A 111 3.11 -5.20 -1.61
CA PHE A 111 2.86 -6.52 -1.02
C PHE A 111 3.84 -7.59 -1.51
N GLU A 112 4.23 -7.56 -2.79
CA GLU A 112 5.26 -8.44 -3.32
C GLU A 112 6.60 -8.25 -2.57
N LEU A 113 7.06 -7.02 -2.42
CA LEU A 113 8.30 -6.70 -1.71
C LEU A 113 8.28 -7.23 -0.28
N MET A 114 7.19 -7.03 0.46
CA MET A 114 7.05 -7.55 1.82
C MET A 114 7.25 -9.07 1.89
N THR A 115 6.79 -9.82 0.88
CA THR A 115 6.97 -11.28 0.81
C THR A 115 8.34 -11.73 0.30
N MET A 116 9.15 -10.81 -0.22
CA MET A 116 10.54 -11.07 -0.64
C MET A 116 11.52 -10.88 0.52
N GLN A 117 11.13 -10.14 1.55
CA GLN A 117 11.94 -9.89 2.73
C GLN A 117 11.99 -11.14 3.62
N GLY A 118 13.19 -11.70 3.80
CA GLY A 118 13.38 -12.92 4.59
C GLY A 118 12.84 -12.82 6.01
N ASN A 119 12.93 -11.65 6.65
CA ASN A 119 12.46 -11.42 8.02
C ASN A 119 10.93 -11.50 8.16
N ASN A 120 10.19 -11.25 7.07
CA ASN A 120 8.74 -11.33 7.04
C ASN A 120 8.23 -12.76 6.81
N CYS A 121 9.14 -13.72 6.59
CA CYS A 121 8.78 -15.09 6.26
C CYS A 121 9.49 -16.11 7.14
N LEU A 122 8.75 -17.14 7.56
CA LEU A 122 9.28 -18.26 8.33
C LEU A 122 9.18 -19.55 7.54
N PHE A 123 10.22 -20.37 7.67
CA PHE A 123 10.13 -21.72 7.16
C PHE A 123 9.32 -22.60 8.12
N HIS A 124 8.38 -23.32 7.55
CA HIS A 124 7.60 -24.35 8.21
C HIS A 124 7.93 -25.72 7.63
N ASN A 125 8.12 -26.70 8.49
CA ASN A 125 8.29 -28.10 8.10
C ASN A 125 6.95 -28.80 8.27
N PHE A 126 6.32 -29.15 7.15
CA PHE A 126 5.12 -29.95 7.15
C PHE A 126 5.48 -31.43 7.16
N PRO A 127 4.79 -32.29 7.93
CA PRO A 127 5.00 -33.73 7.88
C PRO A 127 4.88 -34.23 6.44
N TRP A 128 5.82 -35.10 6.04
CA TRP A 128 5.82 -35.74 4.71
C TRP A 128 5.85 -34.78 3.51
N SER A 129 6.25 -33.52 3.72
CA SER A 129 6.32 -32.50 2.70
C SER A 129 7.62 -31.70 2.81
N ARG A 130 7.91 -30.92 1.76
CA ARG A 130 9.09 -30.06 1.73
C ARG A 130 8.93 -28.89 2.70
N ARG A 131 10.05 -28.47 3.26
CA ARG A 131 10.18 -27.20 3.99
C ARG A 131 9.63 -26.06 3.14
N THR A 132 8.64 -25.36 3.67
CA THR A 132 7.84 -24.38 2.94
C THR A 132 7.93 -23.03 3.63
N LEU A 133 8.12 -21.97 2.85
CA LEU A 133 8.21 -20.62 3.38
C LEU A 133 6.80 -20.01 3.46
N LEU A 134 6.40 -19.59 4.66
CA LEU A 134 5.15 -18.89 4.94
C LEU A 134 5.45 -17.45 5.31
N CYS A 135 4.75 -16.49 4.72
CA CYS A 135 5.02 -15.07 4.92
C CYS A 135 3.87 -14.38 5.65
N SER A 136 4.20 -13.27 6.29
CA SER A 136 3.25 -12.28 6.81
C SER A 136 3.60 -10.92 6.20
N VAL A 137 2.60 -10.09 5.95
CA VAL A 137 2.74 -8.74 5.37
C VAL A 137 1.94 -7.75 6.19
N ALA A 138 1.98 -6.47 5.82
CA ALA A 138 1.08 -5.46 6.39
C ALA A 138 -0.38 -5.86 6.15
N ASP A 139 -1.26 -5.61 7.11
CA ASP A 139 -2.69 -5.79 6.89
C ASP A 139 -3.28 -4.71 5.96
N LYS A 140 -2.70 -3.50 5.95
CA LYS A 140 -3.21 -2.35 5.19
C LYS A 140 -2.12 -1.66 4.38
N VAL A 141 -2.50 -1.14 3.22
CA VAL A 141 -1.69 -0.22 2.42
C VAL A 141 -2.61 0.87 1.88
N GLU A 142 -2.16 2.12 1.94
CA GLU A 142 -2.85 3.24 1.31
C GLU A 142 -1.89 4.06 0.44
N LEU A 143 -2.36 4.43 -0.75
CA LEU A 143 -1.76 5.46 -1.58
C LEU A 143 -2.66 6.69 -1.57
N ALA A 144 -2.09 7.89 -1.48
CA ALA A 144 -2.86 9.12 -1.54
C ALA A 144 -2.04 10.28 -2.13
N PHE A 145 -2.61 11.05 -3.07
CA PHE A 145 -1.93 12.17 -3.74
C PHE A 145 -2.87 13.13 -4.52
N PRO A 146 -2.46 14.39 -4.74
CA PRO A 146 -1.45 15.09 -3.95
C PRO A 146 -1.97 15.41 -2.53
N ILE A 147 -1.09 15.42 -1.54
CA ILE A 147 -1.45 15.63 -0.12
C ILE A 147 -1.13 17.04 0.38
N ASN A 148 -0.17 17.71 -0.27
CA ASN A 148 0.36 19.00 0.15
C ASN A 148 -0.40 20.21 -0.43
N GLY A 149 -1.69 20.03 -0.77
CA GLY A 149 -2.57 21.06 -1.29
C GLY A 149 -3.14 20.74 -2.67
N GLY A 150 -4.24 21.40 -3.03
CA GLY A 150 -5.01 21.11 -4.24
C GLY A 150 -6.01 19.97 -4.05
N LEU A 151 -6.74 19.65 -5.12
CA LEU A 151 -7.72 18.57 -5.12
C LEU A 151 -7.03 17.21 -5.10
N ILE A 152 -7.59 16.27 -4.35
CA ILE A 152 -7.17 14.87 -4.38
C ILE A 152 -7.30 14.34 -5.83
N GLN A 153 -6.23 13.73 -6.36
CA GLN A 153 -6.21 13.14 -7.70
C GLN A 153 -6.12 11.61 -7.68
N GLY A 154 -5.70 11.01 -6.57
CA GLY A 154 -5.70 9.56 -6.41
C GLY A 154 -5.66 9.15 -4.96
N VAL A 155 -6.49 8.17 -4.60
CA VAL A 155 -6.50 7.48 -3.31
C VAL A 155 -6.83 6.01 -3.55
N LEU A 156 -6.06 5.12 -2.92
CA LEU A 156 -6.35 3.70 -2.89
C LEU A 156 -6.02 3.16 -1.52
N ASN A 157 -7.04 2.78 -0.75
CA ASN A 157 -6.93 2.20 0.59
C ASN A 157 -7.38 0.75 0.53
N VAL A 158 -6.48 -0.16 0.88
CA VAL A 158 -6.72 -1.61 0.84
C VAL A 158 -6.42 -2.26 2.18
N GLU A 159 -7.23 -3.25 2.53
CA GLU A 159 -7.10 -4.06 3.73
C GLU A 159 -7.09 -5.54 3.35
N LEU A 160 -6.21 -6.32 3.97
CA LEU A 160 -6.04 -7.76 3.79
C LEU A 160 -6.46 -8.50 5.05
N ILE A 161 -7.54 -9.27 4.93
CA ILE A 161 -8.09 -10.05 6.03
C ILE A 161 -7.81 -11.52 5.76
N TRP A 162 -7.06 -12.15 6.66
CA TRP A 162 -6.78 -13.58 6.59
C TRP A 162 -7.93 -14.40 7.20
N SER A 163 -8.36 -15.47 6.53
CA SER A 163 -9.58 -16.19 6.90
C SER A 163 -9.44 -17.30 7.94
N LYS A 164 -8.21 -17.62 8.38
CA LYS A 164 -7.94 -18.73 9.31
C LYS A 164 -7.17 -18.25 10.52
N LYS A 165 -7.15 -19.06 11.59
CA LYS A 165 -6.17 -18.83 12.67
C LYS A 165 -4.80 -19.30 12.19
N THR A 166 -3.78 -18.49 12.41
CA THR A 166 -2.38 -18.81 12.07
C THR A 166 -1.49 -18.67 13.30
N GLY A 167 -0.29 -19.23 13.19
CA GLY A 167 0.75 -19.05 14.20
C GLY A 167 1.32 -17.62 14.22
N LYS A 168 2.55 -17.50 14.71
CA LYS A 168 3.22 -16.21 14.90
C LYS A 168 3.36 -15.42 13.59
N ASN A 169 2.85 -14.18 13.60
CA ASN A 169 3.11 -13.19 12.56
C ASN A 169 4.54 -12.64 12.66
N THR A 170 5.19 -12.43 11.52
CA THR A 170 6.60 -12.01 11.44
C THR A 170 6.83 -10.68 10.76
N PHE A 171 5.78 -10.04 10.28
CA PHE A 171 5.90 -8.75 9.63
C PHE A 171 6.41 -7.69 10.61
N LYS A 172 7.33 -6.86 10.14
CA LYS A 172 7.75 -5.62 10.80
C LYS A 172 7.79 -4.51 9.77
N CYS A 173 6.96 -3.50 9.97
CA CYS A 173 6.94 -2.36 9.04
C CYS A 173 8.23 -1.52 9.13
N LEU A 174 8.59 -1.09 10.35
CA LEU A 174 9.74 -0.21 10.57
C LEU A 174 11.06 -0.91 10.22
N GLY A 175 11.94 -0.19 9.52
CA GLY A 175 13.22 -0.69 9.04
C GLY A 175 13.16 -1.06 7.56
N ASN A 176 13.40 -2.33 7.23
CA ASN A 176 13.61 -2.75 5.84
C ASN A 176 12.36 -2.59 4.95
N THR A 177 11.13 -2.82 5.47
CA THR A 177 9.92 -2.67 4.64
C THR A 177 9.71 -1.23 4.18
N GLU A 178 9.69 -0.29 5.12
CA GLU A 178 9.57 1.14 4.80
C GLU A 178 10.67 1.61 3.84
N GLY A 179 11.93 1.28 4.13
CA GLY A 179 13.07 1.68 3.30
C GLY A 179 13.06 1.08 1.89
N ASP A 180 12.68 -0.20 1.74
CA ASP A 180 12.61 -0.84 0.41
C ASP A 180 11.44 -0.28 -0.42
N VAL A 181 10.31 0.04 0.22
CA VAL A 181 9.16 0.67 -0.46
C VAL A 181 9.49 2.11 -0.84
N ASP A 182 10.16 2.88 0.03
CA ASP A 182 10.64 4.22 -0.31
C ASP A 182 11.60 4.18 -1.51
N ALA A 183 12.61 3.33 -1.47
CA ALA A 183 13.55 3.16 -2.57
C ALA A 183 12.82 2.82 -3.89
N MET A 184 11.87 1.88 -3.85
CA MET A 184 11.05 1.50 -5.00
C MET A 184 10.24 2.69 -5.54
N MET A 185 9.68 3.54 -4.68
CA MET A 185 8.95 4.72 -5.14
C MET A 185 9.88 5.72 -5.84
N TRP A 186 11.09 5.91 -5.34
CA TRP A 186 12.09 6.80 -5.94
C TRP A 186 12.67 6.27 -7.26
N THR A 187 12.90 4.95 -7.38
CA THR A 187 13.61 4.36 -8.53
C THR A 187 12.67 3.82 -9.60
N ASP A 188 11.63 3.11 -9.19
CA ASP A 188 10.82 2.30 -10.11
C ASP A 188 9.54 3.02 -10.53
N PHE A 189 9.01 3.91 -9.68
CA PHE A 189 7.69 4.52 -9.88
C PHE A 189 7.67 6.03 -10.05
N ARG A 190 8.75 6.75 -9.74
CA ARG A 190 8.78 8.21 -9.89
C ARG A 190 8.56 8.66 -11.34
N ASP A 191 9.28 8.06 -12.29
CA ASP A 191 9.18 8.43 -13.69
C ASP A 191 7.84 7.97 -14.31
N PRO A 192 7.35 6.74 -14.06
CA PRO A 192 5.98 6.37 -14.45
C PRO A 192 4.88 7.26 -13.88
N LEU A 193 5.03 7.73 -12.63
CA LEU A 193 4.10 8.69 -12.02
C LEU A 193 4.18 10.05 -12.71
N SER A 194 5.39 10.52 -13.00
CA SER A 194 5.64 11.74 -13.79
C SER A 194 4.90 11.70 -15.13
N ASP A 195 5.05 10.59 -15.85
CA ASP A 195 4.39 10.39 -17.15
C ASP A 195 2.87 10.27 -17.04
N ALA A 196 2.36 9.56 -16.03
CA ALA A 196 0.92 9.36 -15.83
C ALA A 196 0.21 10.67 -15.41
N MET A 197 0.88 11.49 -14.61
CA MET A 197 0.34 12.74 -14.05
C MET A 197 0.68 13.98 -14.89
N ALA A 198 1.60 13.86 -15.85
CA ALA A 198 2.24 15.01 -16.51
C ALA A 198 2.88 16.01 -15.53
N TRP A 199 3.37 15.48 -14.40
CA TRP A 199 4.10 16.26 -13.40
C TRP A 199 5.61 16.11 -13.63
N PRO A 200 6.45 17.13 -13.37
CA PRO A 200 7.89 16.95 -13.43
C PRO A 200 8.37 15.93 -12.40
N ALA A 201 9.13 14.91 -12.82
CA ALA A 201 9.58 13.83 -11.93
C ALA A 201 10.32 14.34 -10.68
N LYS A 202 11.10 15.42 -10.80
CA LYS A 202 11.82 16.06 -9.69
C LYS A 202 10.86 16.66 -8.64
N GLN A 203 9.66 17.05 -9.03
CA GLN A 203 8.68 17.64 -8.11
C GLN A 203 7.86 16.58 -7.37
N ILE A 204 7.93 15.30 -7.76
CA ILE A 204 7.25 14.22 -7.07
C ILE A 204 8.08 13.77 -5.87
N LEU A 205 7.49 13.88 -4.68
CA LEU A 205 8.11 13.48 -3.42
C LEU A 205 7.31 12.33 -2.80
N PRO A 206 7.86 11.10 -2.81
CA PRO A 206 7.33 9.99 -2.03
C PRO A 206 7.48 10.26 -0.53
N PHE A 207 6.39 10.03 0.22
CA PHE A 207 6.37 9.99 1.68
C PHE A 207 5.89 8.60 2.07
N VAL A 208 6.85 7.70 2.30
CA VAL A 208 6.57 6.32 2.70
C VAL A 208 6.72 6.20 4.20
N PHE A 209 5.70 5.71 4.90
CA PHE A 209 5.78 5.53 6.34
C PHE A 209 4.87 4.43 6.90
N CYS A 210 5.31 3.90 8.04
CA CYS A 210 4.54 2.98 8.85
C CYS A 210 3.48 3.73 9.66
N ALA A 211 2.22 3.52 9.32
CA ALA A 211 1.10 4.29 9.82
C ALA A 211 0.28 3.51 10.85
N GLU A 212 -0.23 4.23 11.85
CA GLU A 212 -1.18 3.70 12.83
C GLU A 212 -2.57 3.54 12.21
N ASP A 213 -3.41 2.74 12.85
CA ASP A 213 -4.74 2.37 12.33
C ASP A 213 -5.68 3.56 12.08
N ASN A 214 -5.51 4.66 12.79
CA ASN A 214 -6.29 5.89 12.59
C ASN A 214 -5.86 6.67 11.34
N CYS A 215 -4.68 6.40 10.78
CA CYS A 215 -4.22 6.96 9.51
C CYS A 215 -4.83 6.29 8.27
N PHE A 216 -5.79 5.38 8.44
CA PHE A 216 -6.55 4.71 7.37
C PHE A 216 -8.07 4.99 7.47
N LYS A 217 -8.46 6.01 8.25
CA LYS A 217 -9.84 6.39 8.55
C LYS A 217 -10.12 7.84 8.17
N GLN A 218 -9.79 8.21 6.95
CA GLN A 218 -9.96 9.56 6.43
C GLN A 218 -11.41 9.79 6.01
N ASP A 219 -11.91 11.00 6.30
CA ASP A 219 -13.16 11.51 5.75
C ASP A 219 -12.85 12.10 4.36
N LEU A 220 -12.97 11.25 3.33
CA LEU A 220 -12.60 11.61 1.96
C LEU A 220 -13.81 12.18 1.22
N LYS A 221 -13.69 13.42 0.77
CA LYS A 221 -14.67 14.08 -0.08
C LYS A 221 -14.05 14.41 -1.42
N ILE A 222 -14.65 13.88 -2.48
CA ILE A 222 -14.17 14.12 -3.85
C ILE A 222 -14.42 15.58 -4.21
N GLY A 223 -13.40 16.23 -4.76
CA GLY A 223 -13.45 17.67 -5.03
C GLY A 223 -13.05 18.53 -3.83
N GLU A 224 -12.59 17.94 -2.73
CA GLU A 224 -11.94 18.64 -1.63
C GLU A 224 -10.44 18.30 -1.56
N PRO A 225 -9.63 19.15 -0.90
CA PRO A 225 -8.26 18.81 -0.54
C PRO A 225 -8.18 17.63 0.44
N TRP A 226 -6.99 17.07 0.57
CA TRP A 226 -6.74 16.02 1.54
C TRP A 226 -6.81 16.51 2.99
N HIS A 227 -7.53 15.76 3.82
CA HIS A 227 -7.64 15.99 5.25
C HIS A 227 -7.21 14.75 6.03
N GLU A 228 -6.21 14.90 6.88
CA GLU A 228 -5.75 13.80 7.74
C GLU A 228 -6.82 13.37 8.73
N GLY A 229 -6.92 12.06 8.93
CA GLY A 229 -7.72 11.49 10.00
C GLY A 229 -7.26 11.99 11.38
N LYS A 230 -8.20 12.14 12.31
CA LYS A 230 -7.90 12.67 13.65
C LYS A 230 -6.80 11.84 14.33
N GLY A 231 -5.72 12.53 14.71
CA GLY A 231 -4.58 11.94 15.40
C GLY A 231 -3.64 11.12 14.51
N CYS A 232 -3.82 11.13 13.19
CA CYS A 232 -2.85 10.53 12.28
C CYS A 232 -1.53 11.31 12.36
N LYS A 233 -0.42 10.60 12.57
CA LYS A 233 0.92 11.17 12.56
C LYS A 233 1.55 10.88 11.20
N THR A 234 1.85 11.94 10.46
CA THR A 234 2.54 11.87 9.18
C THR A 234 4.00 12.24 9.32
N LEU A 235 4.80 11.94 8.29
CA LEU A 235 6.15 12.50 8.18
C LEU A 235 6.10 13.97 7.78
N ASP A 236 7.00 14.75 8.36
CA ASP A 236 7.26 16.13 7.92
C ASP A 236 8.17 16.17 6.69
N TRP A 237 9.06 15.19 6.54
CA TRP A 237 10.05 15.09 5.46
C TRP A 237 10.00 13.73 4.78
N PRO A 238 10.32 13.63 3.46
CA PRO A 238 10.58 12.35 2.83
C PRO A 238 11.69 11.58 3.58
N VAL A 239 11.65 10.25 3.50
CA VAL A 239 12.67 9.40 4.14
C VAL A 239 14.06 9.81 3.62
N GLY A 240 14.98 10.11 4.55
CA GLY A 240 16.34 10.54 4.23
C GLY A 240 16.51 12.01 3.83
N CYS A 241 15.45 12.82 3.88
CA CYS A 241 15.48 14.26 3.57
C CYS A 241 15.34 15.17 4.80
N ASP A 242 15.18 14.60 6.00
CA ASP A 242 15.11 15.39 7.23
C ASP A 242 16.47 16.06 7.50
N PRO A 243 16.52 17.41 7.60
CA PRO A 243 17.76 18.16 7.82
C PRO A 243 18.42 17.86 9.17
N ASP A 244 17.69 17.33 10.14
CA ASP A 244 18.22 16.99 11.47
C ASP A 244 18.83 15.57 11.50
N LEU A 245 18.73 14.80 10.41
CA LEU A 245 19.36 13.48 10.31
C LEU A 245 20.88 13.60 10.23
N THR A 246 21.57 13.07 11.24
CA THR A 246 23.02 12.88 11.23
C THR A 246 23.38 11.67 10.35
N GLY A 247 23.58 11.90 9.06
CA GLY A 247 24.01 10.86 8.10
C GLY A 247 24.34 11.46 6.72
N PRO A 248 25.02 10.74 5.83
CA PRO A 248 25.32 11.25 4.49
C PRO A 248 24.01 11.48 3.73
N SER A 249 23.80 12.72 3.27
CA SER A 249 22.69 13.04 2.37
C SER A 249 22.76 12.15 1.14
N ASN A 250 21.69 11.42 0.82
CA ASN A 250 21.65 10.64 -0.41
C ASN A 250 21.47 11.60 -1.60
N PRO A 251 22.50 11.82 -2.45
CA PRO A 251 22.45 12.84 -3.51
C PRO A 251 21.44 12.50 -4.61
N LYS A 252 20.84 11.31 -4.59
CA LYS A 252 19.76 10.91 -5.50
C LYS A 252 18.36 11.36 -5.02
N LEU A 253 18.22 11.72 -3.74
CA LEU A 253 16.96 12.22 -3.19
C LEU A 253 16.83 13.70 -3.57
N ASN A 254 15.78 14.04 -4.30
CA ASN A 254 15.50 15.44 -4.64
C ASN A 254 14.80 16.14 -3.47
N CYS A 255 15.50 16.24 -2.34
CA CYS A 255 14.92 16.74 -1.09
C CYS A 255 14.41 18.17 -1.25
N PRO A 256 13.21 18.49 -0.74
CA PRO A 256 12.70 19.85 -0.76
C PRO A 256 13.58 20.78 0.09
N PRO A 257 13.63 22.08 -0.21
CA PRO A 257 14.38 23.02 0.62
C PRO A 257 13.74 23.17 2.02
N PRO A 258 14.54 23.47 3.07
CA PRO A 258 14.01 23.83 4.37
C PRO A 258 13.16 25.10 4.28
N ARG A 259 12.16 25.22 5.17
CA ARG A 259 11.38 26.46 5.30
C ARG A 259 12.35 27.55 5.76
N ARG A 260 12.35 28.71 5.09
CA ARG A 260 13.08 29.88 5.59
C ARG A 260 12.46 30.24 6.96
N GLN A 261 13.30 30.29 7.99
CA GLN A 261 12.92 30.78 9.32
C GLN A 261 12.70 32.29 9.27
#